data_AF-A0A2H9LZ13-F1
#
_entry.id   AF-A0A2H9LZ13-F1
#
_cell.length_a   1.000
_cell.length_b   1.000
_cell.length_c   1.000
_cell.angle_alpha   90.00
_cell.angle_beta   90.00
_cell.angle_gamma   90.00
#
_symmetry.space_group_name_H-M   'P 1'
#
loop_
_entity.id
_entity.type
_entity.pdbx_description
1 polymer ?
#
loop_
_entity_poly.entity_id
_entity_poly.type
_entity_poly.pdbx_seq_one_letter_code
_entity_poly.pdbx_strand_id
1 'polypeptide(L)'
;MNLLLIILIILGIMNLALLGFNKLMSLIRRRNNEKLLLKDDIKSKLLSKISELNTKLRFFESSHISKKEYDELVHKYNILLNQYRSMNNRNKLLQNRIKKLKEKIY
;
A
#
# COMPACT_ATOMS: atom_id res chain seq x y z
N MET A 1 -15.52 -41.02 35.62
CA MET A 1 -15.20 -39.59 35.90
C MET A 1 -14.07 -39.01 35.04
N ASN A 2 -13.16 -39.79 34.43
CA ASN A 2 -12.01 -39.21 33.69
C ASN A 2 -12.35 -38.54 32.34
N LEU A 3 -13.41 -38.98 31.66
CA LEU A 3 -13.74 -38.49 30.31
C LEU A 3 -14.28 -37.05 30.30
N LEU A 4 -15.08 -36.68 31.30
CA LEU A 4 -15.60 -35.33 31.50
C LEU A 4 -14.49 -34.31 31.80
N LEU A 5 -13.46 -34.75 32.53
CA LEU A 5 -12.35 -33.89 32.93
C LEU A 5 -11.43 -33.57 31.75
N ILE A 6 -11.22 -34.54 30.84
CA ILE A 6 -10.49 -34.35 29.58
C ILE A 6 -11.24 -33.36 28.66
N ILE A 7 -12.57 -33.48 28.56
CA ILE A 7 -13.39 -32.58 27.74
C ILE A 7 -13.32 -31.13 28.26
N LEU A 8 -13.35 -30.93 29.58
CA LEU A 8 -13.20 -29.61 30.20
C LEU A 8 -11.85 -28.97 29.93
N ILE A 9 -10.76 -29.75 29.95
CA ILE A 9 -9.41 -29.27 29.63
C ILE A 9 -9.32 -28.85 28.15
N ILE A 10 -9.87 -29.65 27.23
CA ILE A 10 -9.90 -29.34 25.79
C ILE A 10 -10.69 -28.06 25.52
N LEU A 11 -11.84 -27.88 26.17
CA LEU A 11 -12.65 -26.66 26.06
C LEU A 11 -11.90 -25.42 26.57
N GLY A 12 -11.16 -25.55 27.68
CA GLY A 12 -10.32 -24.47 28.21
C GLY A 12 -9.21 -24.05 27.24
N ILE A 13 -8.53 -25.01 26.63
CA ILE A 13 -7.46 -24.76 25.63
C ILE A 13 -8.04 -24.10 24.38
N MET A 14 -9.19 -24.58 23.88
CA MET A 14 -9.87 -23.96 22.74
C MET A 14 -10.22 -22.49 23.00
N ASN A 15 -10.69 -22.16 24.21
CA ASN A 15 -11.10 -20.80 24.53
C ASN A 15 -9.90 -19.83 24.63
N LEU A 16 -8.78 -20.29 25.19
CA LEU A 16 -7.52 -19.55 25.21
C LEU A 16 -6.95 -19.32 23.80
N ALA A 17 -7.03 -20.34 22.93
CA ALA A 17 -6.61 -20.21 21.53
C ALA A 17 -7.47 -19.20 20.76
N LEU A 18 -8.79 -19.20 20.95
CA LEU A 18 -9.73 -18.24 20.36
C LEU A 18 -9.44 -16.80 20.81
N LEU A 19 -9.16 -16.59 22.11
CA LEU A 19 -8.78 -15.28 22.64
C LEU A 19 -7.47 -14.76 22.02
N GLY A 20 -6.47 -15.63 21.89
CA GLY A 20 -5.21 -15.30 21.23
C GLY A 20 -5.40 -14.91 19.77
N PHE A 21 -6.21 -15.67 19.04
CA PHE A 21 -6.51 -15.41 17.63
C PHE A 21 -7.27 -14.09 17.42
N ASN A 22 -8.25 -13.79 18.27
CA ASN A 22 -9.00 -12.53 18.22
C ASN A 22 -8.13 -11.31 18.49
N LYS A 23 -7.20 -11.39 19.47
CA LYS A 23 -6.22 -10.31 19.70
C LYS A 23 -5.30 -10.10 18.49
N LEU A 24 -4.84 -11.18 17.88
CA LEU A 24 -3.95 -11.12 16.73
C LEU A 24 -4.66 -10.51 15.50
N MET A 25 -5.92 -10.88 15.26
CA MET A 25 -6.75 -10.27 14.22
C MET A 25 -7.03 -8.80 14.47
N SER A 26 -7.26 -8.40 15.72
CA SER A 26 -7.43 -6.98 16.10
C SER A 26 -6.17 -6.16 15.79
N LEU A 27 -4.98 -6.67 16.13
CA LEU A 27 -3.71 -6.02 15.82
C LEU A 27 -3.46 -5.89 14.31
N ILE A 28 -3.79 -6.94 13.53
CA ILE A 28 -3.69 -6.91 12.07
C ILE A 28 -4.64 -5.88 11.47
N ARG A 29 -5.90 -5.83 11.95
CA ARG A 29 -6.91 -4.89 11.45
C ARG A 29 -6.53 -3.44 11.75
N ARG A 30 -6.00 -3.16 12.94
CA ARG A 30 -5.47 -1.84 13.32
C ARG A 30 -4.29 -1.41 12.44
N ARG A 31 -3.29 -2.30 12.25
CA ARG A 31 -2.13 -2.03 11.37
C ARG A 31 -2.51 -1.78 9.91
N ASN A 32 -3.52 -2.49 9.40
CA ASN A 32 -3.97 -2.32 8.03
C ASN A 32 -4.71 -0.98 7.82
N ASN A 33 -5.52 -0.54 8.79
CA ASN A 33 -6.18 0.76 8.73
C ASN A 33 -5.18 1.93 8.80
N GLU A 34 -4.18 1.84 9.68
CA GLU A 34 -3.09 2.82 9.78
C GLU A 34 -2.28 2.91 8.48
N LYS A 35 -1.98 1.77 7.83
CA LYS A 35 -1.32 1.73 6.52
C LYS A 35 -2.18 2.30 5.39
N LEU A 36 -3.51 2.14 5.46
CA LEU A 36 -4.42 2.68 4.46
C LEU A 36 -4.42 4.22 4.50
N LEU A 37 -4.53 4.78 5.70
CA LEU A 37 -4.49 6.24 5.93
C LEU A 37 -3.16 6.87 5.49
N LEU A 38 -2.03 6.24 5.83
CA LEU A 38 -0.70 6.71 5.40
C LEU A 38 -0.54 6.66 3.86
N LYS A 39 -1.14 5.69 3.18
CA LYS A 39 -1.04 5.54 1.73
C LYS A 39 -1.78 6.65 0.98
N ASP A 40 -2.96 7.04 1.46
CA ASP A 40 -3.74 8.11 0.86
C ASP A 40 -3.10 9.48 1.08
N ASP A 41 -2.50 9.71 2.24
CA ASP A 41 -1.81 10.95 2.56
C ASP A 41 -0.47 11.12 1.79
N ILE A 42 0.23 10.01 1.54
CA ILE A 42 1.43 10.03 0.67
C ILE A 42 1.02 10.28 -0.79
N LYS A 43 -0.07 9.67 -1.27
CA LYS A 43 -0.54 9.83 -2.66
C LYS A 43 -0.99 11.27 -2.94
N SER A 44 -1.73 11.89 -2.01
CA SER A 44 -2.18 13.28 -2.13
C SER A 44 -0.99 14.25 -2.14
N LYS A 45 -0.03 14.06 -1.23
CA LYS A 45 1.22 14.85 -1.20
C LYS A 45 2.02 14.69 -2.50
N LEU A 46 2.14 13.48 -3.04
CA LEU A 46 2.84 13.25 -4.30
C LEU A 46 2.16 13.96 -5.47
N LEU A 47 0.83 13.87 -5.56
CA LEU A 47 0.04 14.55 -6.59
C LEU A 47 0.18 16.07 -6.51
N SER A 48 0.16 16.64 -5.30
CA SER A 48 0.37 18.08 -5.11
C SER A 48 1.75 18.51 -5.62
N LYS A 49 2.80 17.73 -5.32
CA LYS A 49 4.17 18.04 -5.69
C LYS A 49 4.43 17.87 -7.19
N ILE A 50 3.76 16.89 -7.82
CA ILE A 50 3.76 16.73 -9.28
C ILE A 50 3.08 17.92 -9.95
N SER A 51 1.93 18.38 -9.41
CA SER A 51 1.24 19.56 -9.92
C SER A 51 2.11 20.81 -9.82
N GLU A 52 2.77 21.00 -8.67
CA GLU A 52 3.68 22.13 -8.44
C GLU A 52 4.87 22.12 -9.41
N LEU A 53 5.48 20.94 -9.62
CA LEU A 53 6.57 20.77 -10.58
C LEU A 53 6.13 20.99 -12.03
N ASN A 54 4.93 20.56 -12.41
CA ASN A 54 4.38 20.83 -13.75
C ASN A 54 4.12 22.33 -13.97
N THR A 55 3.67 23.02 -12.93
CA THR A 55 3.41 24.47 -12.99
C THR A 55 4.73 25.23 -13.14
N LYS A 56 5.75 24.81 -12.39
CA LYS A 56 7.12 25.30 -12.57
C LYS A 56 7.62 24.99 -13.99
N LEU A 57 7.56 23.76 -14.47
CA LEU A 57 7.99 23.39 -15.82
C LEU A 57 7.35 24.26 -16.93
N ARG A 58 6.03 24.51 -16.87
CA ARG A 58 5.36 25.40 -17.84
C ARG A 58 5.83 26.86 -17.73
N PHE A 59 6.03 27.34 -16.51
CA PHE A 59 6.61 28.67 -16.29
C PHE A 59 8.03 28.73 -16.87
N PHE A 60 8.81 27.67 -16.66
CA PHE A 60 10.16 27.53 -17.16
C PHE A 60 10.24 27.37 -18.70
N GLU A 61 9.28 26.72 -19.36
CA GLU A 61 9.18 26.73 -20.83
C GLU A 61 8.87 28.13 -21.40
N SER A 62 8.12 28.95 -20.65
CA SER A 62 7.75 30.32 -21.06
C SER A 62 8.81 31.38 -20.78
N SER A 63 9.82 31.05 -19.96
CA SER A 63 10.94 31.94 -19.65
C SER A 63 12.22 31.39 -20.29
N HIS A 64 13.09 32.25 -20.82
CA HIS A 64 14.33 31.81 -21.50
C HIS A 64 15.33 31.19 -20.49
N ILE A 65 15.06 29.96 -20.08
CA ILE A 65 15.93 29.18 -19.23
C ILE A 65 16.97 28.43 -20.06
N SER A 66 18.17 28.38 -19.51
CA SER A 66 19.27 27.56 -19.98
C SER A 66 18.79 26.15 -20.34
N LYS A 67 19.00 25.74 -21.60
CA LYS A 67 18.69 24.40 -22.12
C LYS A 67 19.11 23.27 -21.17
N LYS A 68 20.20 23.49 -20.41
CA LYS A 68 20.72 22.57 -19.40
C LYS A 68 19.73 22.31 -18.24
N GLU A 69 19.04 23.32 -17.74
CA GLU A 69 18.08 23.17 -16.64
C GLU A 69 16.79 22.48 -17.12
N TYR A 70 16.37 22.77 -18.35
CA TYR A 70 15.27 22.07 -19.00
C TYR A 70 15.58 20.58 -19.18
N ASP A 71 16.75 20.24 -19.73
CA ASP A 71 17.18 18.86 -19.92
C ASP A 71 17.27 18.09 -18.59
N GLU A 72 17.72 18.74 -17.51
CA GLU A 72 17.79 18.12 -16.18
C GLU A 72 16.40 17.83 -15.59
N LEU A 73 15.45 18.75 -15.79
CA LEU A 73 14.05 18.57 -15.39
C LEU A 73 13.37 17.44 -16.18
N VAL A 74 13.58 17.38 -17.49
CA VAL A 74 13.06 16.31 -18.35
C VAL A 74 13.64 14.96 -17.93
N HIS A 75 14.92 14.91 -17.58
CA HIS A 75 15.55 13.69 -17.07
C HIS A 75 14.91 13.23 -15.74
N LYS A 76 14.73 14.14 -14.77
CA LYS A 76 14.05 13.85 -13.50
C LYS A 76 12.61 13.38 -13.71
N TYR A 77 11.89 14.01 -14.64
CA TYR A 77 10.53 13.62 -15.01
C TYR A 77 10.49 12.18 -15.55
N ASN A 78 11.41 11.82 -16.46
CA ASN A 78 11.45 10.49 -17.05
C ASN A 78 11.77 9.39 -16.03
N ILE A 79 12.65 9.67 -15.06
CA ILE A 79 12.93 8.74 -13.95
C ILE A 79 11.66 8.51 -13.14
N LEU A 80 10.96 9.57 -12.74
CA LEU A 80 9.71 9.46 -11.96
C LEU A 80 8.62 8.71 -12.73
N LEU A 81 8.49 8.98 -14.03
CA LEU A 81 7.53 8.29 -14.90
C LEU A 81 7.82 6.78 -14.97
N ASN A 82 9.10 6.39 -15.08
CA ASN A 82 9.50 4.99 -15.09
C ASN A 82 9.22 4.31 -13.74
N GLN A 83 9.49 4.99 -12.63
CA GLN A 83 9.14 4.49 -11.30
C GLN A 83 7.63 4.28 -11.16
N TYR A 84 6.83 5.24 -11.61
CA TYR A 84 5.37 5.14 -11.62
C TYR A 84 4.87 3.95 -12.44
N ARG A 85 5.38 3.77 -13.66
CA ARG A 85 5.03 2.62 -14.52
C ARG A 85 5.37 1.28 -13.86
N SER A 86 6.54 1.19 -13.23
CA SER A 86 6.95 -0.01 -12.48
C SER A 86 6.01 -0.31 -11.31
N MET A 87 5.65 0.71 -10.53
CA MET A 87 4.66 0.55 -9.44
C MET A 87 3.29 0.14 -9.96
N ASN A 88 2.83 0.72 -11.07
CA ASN A 88 1.54 0.38 -11.68
C ASN A 88 1.50 -1.08 -12.14
N ASN A 89 2.57 -1.56 -12.77
CA ASN A 89 2.68 -2.96 -13.18
C ASN A 89 2.67 -3.92 -11.98
N ARG A 90 3.36 -3.57 -10.90
CA ARG A 90 3.32 -4.33 -9.63
C ARG A 90 1.91 -4.36 -9.05
N ASN A 91 1.19 -3.23 -9.07
CA ASN A 91 -0.21 -3.18 -8.60
C ASN A 91 -1.13 -4.06 -9.45
N LYS A 92 -1.02 -4.04 -10.78
CA LYS A 92 -1.78 -4.93 -11.66
C LYS A 92 -1.50 -6.41 -11.36
N LEU A 93 -0.23 -6.76 -11.13
CA LEU A 93 0.15 -8.12 -10.74
C LEU A 93 -0.51 -8.53 -9.41
N LEU A 94 -0.48 -7.65 -8.41
CA LEU A 94 -1.10 -7.89 -7.11
C LEU A 94 -2.62 -8.03 -7.22
N GLN A 95 -3.29 -7.18 -8.01
CA GLN A 95 -4.72 -7.29 -8.28
C GLN A 95 -5.07 -8.63 -8.92
N ASN A 96 -4.30 -9.09 -9.91
CA ASN A 96 -4.49 -10.40 -10.52
C ASN A 96 -4.29 -11.55 -9.52
N ARG A 97 -3.29 -11.45 -8.63
CA ARG A 97 -3.09 -12.44 -7.57
C ARG A 97 -4.25 -12.48 -6.58
N ILE A 98 -4.77 -11.32 -6.17
CA ILE A 98 -5.94 -11.22 -5.30
C ILE A 98 -7.17 -11.83 -5.97
N LYS A 99 -7.39 -11.55 -7.28
CA LYS A 99 -8.48 -12.13 -8.04
C LYS A 99 -8.40 -13.68 -8.05
N LYS A 100 -7.23 -14.23 -8.37
CA LYS A 100 -7.00 -15.69 -8.33
C LYS A 100 -7.17 -16.30 -6.95
N LEU A 101 -6.79 -15.59 -5.88
CA LEU A 101 -7.01 -16.06 -4.52
C LEU A 101 -8.50 -16.07 -4.16
N LYS A 102 -9.27 -15.07 -4.59
CA LYS A 102 -10.74 -15.06 -4.41
C LYS A 102 -11.40 -16.24 -5.14
N GLU A 103 -11.00 -16.50 -6.39
CA GLU A 103 -11.49 -17.63 -7.20
C GLU A 103 -11.14 -19.01 -6.63
N LYS A 104 -10.18 -19.11 -5.71
CA LYS A 104 -9.84 -20.37 -5.01
C LYS A 104 -10.57 -20.55 -3.67
N ILE A 105 -11.10 -19.46 -3.11
CA ILE A 105 -11.81 -19.47 -1.82
C ILE A 105 -13.31 -19.67 -2.01
N TYR A 106 -13.84 -19.20 -3.14
CA TYR A 106 -15.22 -19.43 -3.60
C TYR A 106 -15.26 -20.58 -4.59
#